data_AF-A0A7K8D2L8-F1
#
_entry.id   AF-A0A7K8D2L8-F1
#
_cell.length_a   1.000
_cell.length_b   1.000
_cell.length_c   1.000
_cell.angle_alpha   90.00
_cell.angle_beta   90.00
_cell.angle_gamma   90.00
#
_symmetry.space_group_name_H-M   'P 1'
#
loop_
_entity.id
_entity.type
_entity.pdbx_description
1 polymer ?
#
loop_
_entity_poly.entity_id
_entity_poly.type
_entity_poly.pdbx_seq_one_letter_code
_entity_poly.pdbx_strand_id
1 'polypeptide(L)' 'WKYLGMVLTATIVRPQKIQVSDKISTLHDVQKLVGDIQWVRNMCGVTNTDLAPLFELLRNGTSPAEP' A
#
# COMPACT_ATOMS: atom_id res chain seq x y z
N TRP A 1 14.55 -16.31 9.44
CA TRP A 1 14.25 -16.76 8.07
C TRP A 1 13.63 -15.64 7.25
N LYS A 2 13.78 -15.64 5.92
CA LYS A 2 13.18 -14.66 4.99
C LYS A 2 12.17 -15.35 4.07
N TYR A 3 10.93 -14.87 4.00
CA TYR A 3 9.87 -15.44 3.14
C TYR A 3 8.93 -14.34 2.66
N LEU A 4 8.60 -14.30 1.36
CA LEU A 4 7.70 -13.30 0.76
C LEU A 4 8.00 -11.83 1.15
N GLY A 5 9.27 -11.43 1.28
CA GLY A 5 9.63 -10.06 1.71
C GLY A 5 9.46 -9.81 3.22
N MET A 6 9.24 -10.87 4.01
CA MET A 6 9.06 -10.85 5.45
C MET A 6 10.26 -11.45 6.18
N VAL A 7 10.55 -10.96 7.39
CA VAL A 7 11.44 -11.58 8.37
C VAL A 7 10.57 -12.32 9.36
N LEU A 8 10.79 -13.63 9.42
CA LEU A 8 10.13 -14.54 10.36
C LEU A 8 11.10 -14.89 11.48
N THR A 9 10.65 -14.70 12.71
CA THR A 9 11.25 -15.22 13.95
C THR A 9 10.28 -16.22 14.59
N ALA A 10 10.68 -16.84 15.71
CA ALA A 10 9.82 -17.83 16.39
C ALA A 10 8.47 -17.24 16.84
N THR A 11 8.39 -15.93 17.08
CA THR A 11 7.21 -15.27 17.66
C THR A 11 6.75 -14.04 16.88
N ILE A 12 7.57 -13.49 15.99
CA ILE A 12 7.30 -12.22 15.31
C ILE A 12 7.44 -12.39 13.80
N VAL A 13 6.46 -11.86 13.09
CA VAL A 13 6.43 -11.66 11.65
C VAL A 13 6.56 -10.16 11.40
N ARG A 14 7.59 -9.73 10.67
CA ARG A 14 7.78 -8.32 10.32
C ARG A 14 8.19 -8.14 8.86
N PRO A 15 7.82 -7.05 8.20
CA PRO A 15 8.35 -6.70 6.89
C PRO A 15 9.88 -6.58 6.86
N GLN A 16 10.51 -6.95 5.74
CA GLN A 16 11.96 -6.80 5.57
C GLN A 16 12.36 -5.33 5.40
N LYS A 17 11.54 -4.56 4.69
CA LYS A 17 11.77 -3.15 4.41
C LYS A 17 10.43 -2.53 4.03
N ILE A 18 9.85 -1.75 4.93
CA ILE A 18 8.77 -0.82 4.57
C ILE A 18 9.47 0.48 4.20
N GLN A 19 9.60 0.75 2.89
CA GLN A 19 9.88 2.09 2.40
C GLN A 19 8.62 2.57 1.72
N VAL A 20 7.82 3.33 2.47
CA VAL A 20 6.68 4.06 1.93
C VAL A 20 7.19 5.44 1.55
N SER A 21 6.92 5.89 0.33
CA SER A 21 7.22 7.26 -0.09
C SER A 21 6.30 8.24 0.65
N ASP A 22 6.88 9.24 1.29
CA ASP A 22 6.15 10.36 1.91
C ASP A 22 5.75 11.43 0.88
N LYS A 23 6.37 11.40 -0.30
CA LYS A 23 6.06 12.26 -1.43
C LYS A 23 5.12 11.54 -2.38
N ILE A 24 3.88 12.02 -2.43
CA ILE A 24 2.83 11.55 -3.33
C ILE A 24 2.42 12.76 -4.17
N SER A 25 2.81 12.77 -5.43
CA SER A 25 2.51 13.91 -6.32
C SER A 25 1.72 13.49 -7.56
N THR A 26 1.77 12.21 -7.92
CA THR A 26 1.14 11.68 -9.14
C THR A 26 0.17 10.55 -8.82
N LEU A 27 -0.74 10.27 -9.75
CA LEU A 27 -1.63 9.11 -9.67
C LEU A 27 -0.85 7.80 -9.50
N HIS A 28 0.31 7.69 -10.17
CA HIS A 28 1.18 6.54 -10.08
C HIS A 28 1.76 6.36 -8.67
N ASP A 29 2.07 7.44 -7.96
CA ASP A 29 2.55 7.39 -6.58
C ASP A 29 1.44 6.90 -5.64
N VAL A 30 0.20 7.35 -5.85
CA VAL A 30 -0.98 6.86 -5.10
C VAL A 30 -1.18 5.37 -5.35
N GLN A 31 -1.06 4.90 -6.59
CA GLN A 31 -1.17 3.47 -6.93
C GLN A 31 -0.11 2.63 -6.22
N LYS A 32 1.16 3.08 -6.23
CA LYS A 32 2.25 2.42 -5.51
C LYS A 32 1.98 2.36 -4.01
N LEU A 33 1.58 3.48 -3.41
CA LEU A 33 1.24 3.54 -2.00
C LEU A 33 0.12 2.57 -1.62
N VAL A 34 -0.96 2.53 -2.41
CA VAL A 34 -2.06 1.59 -2.16
C VAL A 34 -1.57 0.14 -2.25
N GLY A 35 -0.72 -0.20 -3.22
CA GLY A 35 -0.10 -1.52 -3.32
C GLY A 35 0.75 -1.88 -2.10
N ASP A 36 1.60 -0.94 -1.65
CA ASP A 36 2.45 -1.12 -0.46
C ASP A 36 1.62 -1.33 0.81
N ILE A 37 0.54 -0.55 0.99
CA ILE A 37 -0.36 -0.69 2.14
C ILE A 37 -1.15 -2.00 2.07
N GLN A 38 -1.64 -2.38 0.89
CA GLN A 38 -2.33 -3.66 0.70
C GLN A 38 -1.44 -4.85 1.08
N TRP A 39 -0.15 -4.79 0.76
CA TRP A 39 0.81 -5.83 1.10
C TRP A 39 1.00 -5.99 2.63
N VAL A 40 0.97 -4.91 3.41
CA VAL A 40 1.09 -4.96 4.89
C VAL A 40 -0.23 -5.02 5.64
N ARG A 41 -1.36 -4.94 4.95
CA ARG A 41 -2.70 -4.76 5.56
C ARG A 41 -3.01 -5.74 6.68
N ASN A 42 -2.68 -7.02 6.49
CA ASN A 42 -2.97 -8.09 7.45
C ASN A 42 -2.19 -7.95 8.77
N MET A 43 -1.14 -7.13 8.81
CA MET A 43 -0.32 -6.92 10.00
C MET A 43 -0.61 -5.59 10.71
N CYS A 44 -1.02 -4.56 9.96
CA CYS A 44 -1.12 -3.20 10.47
C CYS A 44 -2.54 -2.80 10.91
N GLY A 45 -3.55 -3.66 10.72
CA GLY A 45 -4.92 -3.36 11.11
C GLY A 45 -5.58 -2.24 10.30
N VAL A 46 -5.07 -1.96 9.10
CA VAL A 46 -5.57 -0.89 8.22
C VAL A 46 -6.97 -1.22 7.74
N THR A 47 -7.91 -0.32 8.04
CA THR A 47 -9.32 -0.45 7.67
C THR A 47 -9.59 0.15 6.28
N ASN A 48 -10.74 -0.18 5.68
CA ASN A 48 -11.15 0.46 4.44
C ASN A 48 -11.41 1.97 4.62
N THR A 49 -11.79 2.38 5.84
CA THR A 49 -12.00 3.79 6.17
C THR A 49 -10.69 4.57 6.09
N ASP A 50 -9.59 4.00 6.57
CA ASP A 50 -8.25 4.62 6.49
C ASP A 50 -7.76 4.77 5.04
N LEU A 51 -8.19 3.87 4.15
CA LEU A 51 -7.84 3.87 2.73
C LEU A 51 -8.78 4.70 1.85
N ALA A 52 -9.93 5.13 2.37
CA ALA A 52 -10.94 5.85 1.59
C ALA A 52 -10.38 7.07 0.83
N PRO A 53 -9.53 7.93 1.43
CA PRO A 53 -8.95 9.07 0.72
C PRO A 53 -8.08 8.66 -0.48
N LEU A 54 -7.35 7.54 -0.37
CA LEU A 54 -6.51 7.04 -1.46
C LEU A 54 -7.36 6.50 -2.61
N PHE A 55 -8.48 5.83 -2.31
CA PHE A 55 -9.41 5.35 -3.32
C PHE A 55 -10.11 6.49 -4.06
N GLU A 56 -10.42 7.60 -3.38
CA GLU A 56 -10.96 8.79 -4.02
C GLU A 56 -9.95 9.43 -4.99
N LEU A 57 -8.67 9.53 -4.60
CA LEU A 57 -7.60 10.01 -5.48
C LEU A 57 -7.42 9.11 -6.72
N LEU A 58 -7.53 7.79 -6.54
CA LEU A 58 -7.47 6.83 -7.64
C LEU A 58 -8.67 6.97 -8.60
N ARG A 59 -9.87 7.21 -8.06
CA ARG A 59 -11.08 7.39 -8.86
C ARG A 59 -11.05 8.69 -9.68
N ASN A 60 -10.48 9.74 -9.13
CA ASN A 60 -10.45 11.07 -9.76
C ASN A 60 -9.30 11.23 -10.77
N GLY A 61 -8.34 10.31 -10.79
CA GLY A 61 -7.33 10.20 -11.84
C GLY A 61 -7.86 9.37 -13.01
N THR A 62 -8.41 10.05 -14.01
CA THR A 62 -9.10 9.48 -15.18
C THR A 62 -8.44 8.25 -15.83
N SER A 63 -9.30 7.29 -16.18
CA SER A 63 -9.05 6.15 -17.07
C SER A 63 -8.67 6.61 -18.49
N PRO A 64 -7.71 5.97 -19.20
CA PRO A 64 -7.44 6.22 -20.62
C PRO A 64 -8.56 5.75 -21.59
N ALA A 65 -9.74 5.41 -21.10
CA ALA A 65 -10.82 4.87 -21.90
C ALA A 65 -12.17 5.51 -21.52
N GLU A 66 -12.33 6.79 -21.82
CA GLU A 66 -13.64 7.35 -22.14
C GLU A 66 -13.54 7.98 -23.54
N PRO A 67 -14.47 7.65 -24.46
CA PRO A 67 -14.44 8.12 -25.85
C PRO A 67 -14.68 9.62 -26.00
#